data_AF-A0A947JPT9-F1
#
_entry.id   AF-A0A947JPT9-F1
#
_cell.length_a   1.000
_cell.length_b   1.000
_cell.length_c   1.000
_cell.angle_alpha   90.00
_cell.angle_beta   90.00
_cell.angle_gamma   90.00
#
_symmetry.space_group_name_H-M   'P 1'
#
loop_
_entity.id
_entity.type
_entity.pdbx_description
1 polymer ?
#
loop_
_entity_poly.entity_id
_entity_poly.type
_entity_poly.pdbx_seq_one_letter_code
_entity_poly.pdbx_strand_id
1 'polypeptide(L)'
;MSFNIDKALQLLELEVQNYQVPVVDLIAVQTHDPFKVLVATILSARTRDEVTAQAAARLFARASTQQALALLDEKTLQQLIYPVGFYKNKARYLAALPEVLEKQFSFQVPDGIEQLTSLPGVGRKTANLVRAQGFGKAAICVDTHVHRIMNIWGYVQTTNPLQTEMALREKLPEHYWIRVNSLLVAFGQGTCRPVGPHCDSCVLAALCPRIGVTPRKLKLEKTKKQAGIKRLISWNVNGLRAVAKNGFVDIVRDLAPDILALQEIKALPEQLPDSIREMNGFTSYFYSARKKGYSGVAIYSREPADKVYHGIGDQRFDEEGRVLTLEFGDFYLVNCYFPNARHDLSRLELKQEFNCVLHNFIEGLARDKSVVICGDFNVAHTEIDLANPAANTKNAGFTPEERKWMDSYIAKGWIDTFREYNQEPGQYSWWSYRTGARERNIGWRIDYFFVDSASKTRIVGADILADILGSDHCPVTLDFK
;
A
#
# COMPACT_ATOMS: atom_id res chain seq x y z
N MET A 1 7.22 -31.54 -11.87
CA MET A 1 7.11 -31.65 -10.40
C MET A 1 5.64 -31.48 -10.04
N SER A 2 5.10 -32.31 -9.15
CA SER A 2 3.73 -32.16 -8.64
C SER A 2 3.61 -30.90 -7.79
N PHE A 3 2.51 -30.16 -7.94
CA PHE A 3 2.24 -28.98 -7.11
C PHE A 3 2.07 -29.38 -5.64
N ASN A 4 2.84 -28.76 -4.74
CA ASN A 4 2.75 -29.06 -3.30
C ASN A 4 1.60 -28.26 -2.67
N ILE A 5 0.42 -28.90 -2.58
CA ILE A 5 -0.81 -28.28 -2.11
C ILE A 5 -0.76 -27.91 -0.62
N ASP A 6 -0.16 -28.76 0.23
CA ASP A 6 -0.07 -28.53 1.67
C ASP A 6 0.75 -27.27 1.96
N LYS A 7 1.93 -27.16 1.34
CA LYS A 7 2.79 -25.98 1.49
C LYS A 7 2.10 -24.73 0.95
N ALA A 8 1.40 -24.82 -0.18
CA ALA A 8 0.69 -23.68 -0.75
C ALA A 8 -0.42 -23.18 0.18
N LEU A 9 -1.27 -24.07 0.70
CA LEU A 9 -2.37 -23.68 1.58
C LEU A 9 -1.87 -23.17 2.93
N GLN A 10 -0.79 -23.73 3.50
CA GLN A 10 -0.15 -23.21 4.72
C GLN A 10 0.39 -21.78 4.54
N LEU A 11 1.05 -21.49 3.42
CA LEU A 11 1.53 -20.13 3.12
C LEU A 11 0.36 -19.17 2.94
N LEU A 12 -0.72 -19.60 2.29
CA LEU A 12 -1.91 -18.78 2.13
C LEU A 12 -2.63 -18.52 3.46
N GLU A 13 -2.66 -19.49 4.37
CA GLU A 13 -3.24 -19.30 5.71
C GLU A 13 -2.56 -18.17 6.49
N LEU A 14 -1.26 -17.96 6.30
CA LEU A 14 -0.53 -16.84 6.90
C LEU A 14 -0.77 -15.53 6.14
N GLU A 15 -0.72 -15.58 4.80
CA GLU A 15 -0.88 -14.41 3.93
C GLU A 15 -2.25 -13.74 4.12
N VAL A 16 -3.33 -14.52 4.15
CA VAL A 16 -4.69 -13.97 4.15
C VAL A 16 -5.20 -13.53 5.53
N GLN A 17 -4.40 -13.67 6.60
CA GLN A 17 -4.78 -13.17 7.94
C GLN A 17 -5.05 -11.68 7.96
N ASN A 18 -4.36 -10.92 7.10
CA ASN A 18 -4.50 -9.47 7.00
C ASN A 18 -5.49 -9.03 5.91
N TYR A 19 -6.14 -9.98 5.23
CA TYR A 19 -7.07 -9.70 4.14
C TYR A 19 -8.49 -9.53 4.71
N GLN A 20 -9.34 -8.86 3.93
CA GLN A 20 -10.76 -8.75 4.28
C GLN A 20 -11.40 -10.14 4.22
N VAL A 21 -12.03 -10.56 5.33
CA VAL A 21 -12.76 -11.82 5.43
C VAL A 21 -14.00 -11.74 4.52
N PRO A 22 -14.29 -12.76 3.71
CA PRO A 22 -15.48 -12.75 2.87
C PRO A 22 -16.76 -12.61 3.69
N VAL A 23 -17.73 -11.87 3.17
CA VAL A 23 -18.95 -11.50 3.93
C VAL A 23 -19.75 -12.68 4.46
N VAL A 24 -19.79 -13.81 3.72
CA VAL A 24 -20.54 -15.00 4.13
C VAL A 24 -19.87 -15.69 5.32
N ASP A 25 -18.54 -15.80 5.32
CA ASP A 25 -17.76 -16.31 6.46
C ASP A 25 -17.96 -15.43 7.69
N LEU A 26 -17.97 -14.10 7.51
CA LEU A 26 -18.23 -13.16 8.61
C LEU A 26 -19.62 -13.39 9.21
N ILE A 27 -20.66 -13.53 8.38
CA ILE A 27 -22.03 -13.80 8.85
C ILE A 27 -22.12 -15.17 9.53
N ALA A 28 -21.45 -16.19 9.00
CA ALA A 28 -21.41 -17.52 9.61
C ALA A 28 -20.83 -17.47 11.02
N VAL A 29 -19.68 -16.82 11.21
CA VAL A 29 -19.02 -16.67 12.51
C VAL A 29 -19.83 -15.78 13.46
N GLN A 30 -20.46 -14.71 12.96
CA GLN A 30 -21.23 -13.80 13.82
C GLN A 30 -22.54 -14.40 14.31
N THR A 31 -23.17 -15.25 13.50
CA THR A 31 -24.56 -15.68 13.74
C THR A 31 -24.70 -17.13 14.15
N HIS A 32 -23.76 -18.01 13.74
CA HIS A 32 -23.86 -19.46 13.90
C HIS A 32 -25.21 -20.02 13.42
N ASP A 33 -25.80 -19.39 12.39
CA ASP A 33 -27.16 -19.67 11.93
C ASP A 33 -27.17 -20.04 10.43
N PRO A 34 -27.44 -21.32 10.08
CA PRO A 34 -27.49 -21.78 8.70
C PRO A 34 -28.49 -21.02 7.82
N PHE A 35 -29.57 -20.49 8.38
CA PHE A 35 -30.55 -19.69 7.64
C PHE A 35 -29.96 -18.35 7.20
N LYS A 36 -29.26 -17.66 8.10
CA LYS A 36 -28.59 -16.39 7.77
C LYS A 36 -27.45 -16.61 6.79
N VAL A 37 -26.72 -17.71 6.91
CA VAL A 37 -25.69 -18.11 5.93
C VAL A 37 -26.32 -18.40 4.56
N LEU A 38 -27.44 -19.11 4.50
CA LEU A 38 -28.18 -19.36 3.27
C LEU A 38 -28.62 -18.07 2.58
N VAL A 39 -29.30 -17.19 3.31
CA VAL A 39 -29.77 -15.90 2.79
C VAL A 39 -28.60 -15.03 2.34
N ALA A 40 -27.55 -14.91 3.16
CA ALA A 40 -26.35 -14.16 2.81
C ALA A 40 -25.67 -14.72 1.55
N THR A 41 -25.63 -16.04 1.39
CA THR A 41 -25.03 -16.67 0.22
C THR A 41 -25.83 -16.37 -1.05
N ILE A 42 -27.17 -16.44 -1.00
CA ILE A 42 -28.06 -16.03 -2.10
C ILE A 42 -27.80 -14.57 -2.48
N LEU A 43 -27.67 -13.68 -1.48
CA LEU A 43 -27.39 -12.26 -1.71
C LEU A 43 -25.98 -12.01 -2.29
N SER A 44 -24.97 -12.77 -1.87
CA SER A 44 -23.56 -12.63 -2.29
C SER A 44 -23.33 -12.96 -3.78
N ALA A 45 -24.19 -13.79 -4.38
CA ALA A 45 -23.99 -14.25 -5.75
C ALA A 45 -23.91 -13.08 -6.74
N ARG A 46 -22.73 -12.84 -7.34
CA ARG A 46 -22.46 -11.71 -8.24
C ARG A 46 -22.77 -10.34 -7.60
N THR A 47 -22.42 -10.18 -6.33
CA THR A 47 -22.57 -8.91 -5.60
C THR A 47 -21.33 -8.69 -4.74
N ARG A 48 -20.89 -7.43 -4.63
CA ARG A 48 -19.74 -7.08 -3.79
C ARG A 48 -20.07 -7.29 -2.31
N ASP A 49 -19.07 -7.68 -1.55
CA ASP A 49 -19.20 -8.03 -0.14
C ASP A 49 -19.80 -6.89 0.70
N GLU A 50 -19.41 -5.64 0.47
CA GLU A 50 -19.95 -4.49 1.21
C GLU A 50 -21.45 -4.29 0.95
N VAL A 51 -21.87 -4.48 -0.31
CA VAL A 51 -23.29 -4.36 -0.71
C VAL A 51 -24.10 -5.50 -0.11
N THR A 52 -23.55 -6.72 -0.12
CA THR A 52 -24.17 -7.88 0.51
C THR A 52 -24.29 -7.71 2.03
N ALA A 53 -23.26 -7.22 2.71
CA ALA A 53 -23.27 -6.99 4.15
C ALA A 53 -24.37 -5.99 4.55
N GLN A 54 -24.46 -4.86 3.85
CA GLN A 54 -25.49 -3.84 4.11
C GLN A 54 -26.90 -4.36 3.84
N ALA A 55 -27.09 -5.11 2.74
CA ALA A 55 -28.39 -5.69 2.41
C ALA A 55 -28.81 -6.78 3.41
N ALA A 56 -27.89 -7.65 3.80
CA ALA A 56 -28.13 -8.68 4.81
C ALA A 56 -28.50 -8.04 6.16
N ALA A 57 -27.77 -7.00 6.59
CA ALA A 57 -28.07 -6.28 7.83
C ALA A 57 -29.49 -5.67 7.84
N ARG A 58 -29.88 -4.97 6.76
CA ARG A 58 -31.24 -4.42 6.64
C ARG A 58 -32.31 -5.50 6.62
N LEU A 59 -32.08 -6.59 5.89
CA LEU A 59 -33.01 -7.70 5.81
C LEU A 59 -33.18 -8.38 7.16
N PHE A 60 -32.08 -8.73 7.84
CA PHE A 60 -32.14 -9.42 9.14
C PHE A 60 -32.65 -8.55 10.28
N ALA A 61 -32.53 -7.22 10.17
CA ALA A 61 -33.20 -6.31 11.10
C ALA A 61 -34.74 -6.38 10.98
N ARG A 62 -35.26 -6.75 9.80
CA ARG A 62 -36.71 -6.86 9.56
C ARG A 62 -37.23 -8.29 9.67
N ALA A 63 -36.45 -9.26 9.20
CA ALA A 63 -36.77 -10.68 9.14
C ALA A 63 -35.51 -11.53 9.39
N SER A 64 -35.29 -11.88 10.65
CA SER A 64 -34.14 -12.69 11.09
C SER A 64 -34.39 -14.20 11.06
N THR A 65 -35.63 -14.65 10.84
CA THR A 65 -36.04 -16.06 10.81
C THR A 65 -36.85 -16.38 9.54
N GLN A 66 -36.99 -17.67 9.23
CA GLN A 66 -37.77 -18.18 8.10
C GLN A 66 -39.23 -17.73 8.19
N GLN A 67 -39.82 -17.77 9.38
CA GLN A 67 -41.19 -17.35 9.64
C GLN A 67 -41.34 -15.83 9.45
N ALA A 68 -40.38 -15.04 9.93
CA ALA A 68 -40.41 -13.60 9.74
C ALA A 68 -40.23 -13.22 8.26
N LEU A 69 -39.42 -13.99 7.51
CA LEU A 69 -39.25 -13.82 6.06
C LEU A 69 -40.55 -14.11 5.30
N ALA A 70 -41.34 -15.09 5.74
CA ALA A 70 -42.63 -15.46 5.14
C ALA A 70 -43.67 -14.32 5.18
N LEU A 71 -43.49 -13.34 6.08
CA LEU A 71 -44.40 -12.19 6.24
C LEU A 71 -44.08 -11.03 5.29
N LEU A 72 -42.96 -11.08 4.55
CA LEU A 72 -42.54 -10.00 3.67
C LEU A 72 -42.97 -10.28 2.23
N ASP A 73 -43.55 -9.26 1.58
CA ASP A 73 -43.87 -9.33 0.15
C ASP A 73 -42.62 -9.08 -0.73
N GLU A 74 -42.69 -9.50 -2.00
CA GLU A 74 -41.57 -9.36 -2.94
C GLU A 74 -41.12 -7.89 -3.07
N LYS A 75 -42.06 -6.94 -3.04
CA LYS A 75 -41.76 -5.51 -3.20
C LYS A 75 -40.93 -4.96 -2.02
N THR A 76 -41.28 -5.34 -0.79
CA THR A 76 -40.50 -4.99 0.41
C THR A 76 -39.12 -5.64 0.37
N LEU A 77 -39.04 -6.91 -0.05
CA LEU A 77 -37.75 -7.60 -0.21
C LEU A 77 -36.86 -6.90 -1.24
N GLN A 78 -37.40 -6.46 -2.37
CA GLN A 78 -36.64 -5.69 -3.37
C GLN A 78 -36.05 -4.41 -2.77
N GLN A 79 -36.83 -3.67 -1.97
CA GLN A 79 -36.35 -2.45 -1.30
C GLN A 79 -35.26 -2.73 -0.27
N LEU A 80 -35.45 -3.77 0.56
CA LEU A 80 -34.49 -4.12 1.61
C LEU A 80 -33.13 -4.53 1.04
N ILE A 81 -33.13 -5.28 -0.06
CA ILE A 81 -31.90 -5.85 -0.61
C ILE A 81 -31.27 -5.01 -1.73
N TYR A 82 -31.91 -3.96 -2.23
CA TYR A 82 -31.28 -3.03 -3.19
C TYR A 82 -30.04 -2.36 -2.58
N PRO A 83 -28.89 -2.21 -3.28
CA PRO A 83 -28.64 -2.46 -4.70
C PRO A 83 -27.92 -3.78 -5.00
N VAL A 84 -28.27 -4.88 -4.32
CA VAL A 84 -27.69 -6.20 -4.60
C VAL A 84 -27.82 -6.56 -6.10
N GLY A 85 -26.79 -7.17 -6.68
CA GLY A 85 -26.80 -7.59 -8.08
C GLY A 85 -27.96 -8.56 -8.36
N PHE A 86 -28.72 -8.33 -9.44
CA PHE A 86 -29.93 -9.09 -9.77
C PHE A 86 -30.98 -9.12 -8.63
N TYR A 87 -31.10 -8.04 -7.85
CA TYR A 87 -31.99 -7.97 -6.68
C TYR A 87 -33.43 -8.42 -6.95
N LYS A 88 -34.02 -8.11 -8.11
CA LYS A 88 -35.40 -8.54 -8.44
C LYS A 88 -35.56 -10.07 -8.43
N ASN A 89 -34.61 -10.80 -9.02
CA ASN A 89 -34.65 -12.25 -9.03
C ASN A 89 -34.38 -12.82 -7.63
N LYS A 90 -33.45 -12.22 -6.89
CA LYS A 90 -33.15 -12.63 -5.51
C LYS A 90 -34.33 -12.38 -4.57
N ALA A 91 -35.04 -11.27 -4.72
CA ALA A 91 -36.25 -11.00 -3.96
C ALA A 91 -37.33 -12.06 -4.23
N ARG A 92 -37.52 -12.46 -5.49
CA ARG A 92 -38.42 -13.57 -5.84
C ARG A 92 -38.01 -14.89 -5.19
N TYR A 93 -36.72 -15.22 -5.20
CA TYR A 93 -36.23 -16.43 -4.52
C TYR A 93 -36.45 -16.37 -3.02
N LEU A 94 -36.14 -15.23 -2.38
CA LEU A 94 -36.34 -15.03 -0.94
C LEU A 94 -37.82 -15.05 -0.55
N ALA A 95 -38.71 -14.55 -1.41
CA ALA A 95 -40.16 -14.61 -1.19
C ALA A 95 -40.69 -16.06 -1.25
N ALA A 96 -40.17 -16.87 -2.18
CA ALA A 96 -40.57 -18.27 -2.33
C ALA A 96 -39.90 -19.23 -1.31
N LEU A 97 -38.77 -18.83 -0.72
CA LEU A 97 -37.95 -19.69 0.13
C LEU A 97 -38.69 -20.23 1.38
N PRO A 98 -39.44 -19.43 2.16
CA PRO A 98 -40.14 -19.91 3.34
C PRO A 98 -41.17 -21.00 3.05
N GLU A 99 -41.92 -20.87 1.95
CA GLU A 99 -42.93 -21.87 1.55
C GLU A 99 -42.28 -23.23 1.24
N VAL A 100 -41.15 -23.23 0.54
CA VAL A 100 -40.41 -24.47 0.23
C VAL A 100 -39.82 -25.08 1.50
N LEU A 101 -39.23 -24.26 2.38
CA LEU A 101 -38.69 -24.72 3.66
C LEU A 101 -39.78 -25.29 4.57
N GLU A 102 -40.96 -24.69 4.61
CA GLU A 102 -42.10 -25.19 5.38
C GLU A 102 -42.56 -26.55 4.86
N LYS A 103 -42.89 -26.63 3.56
CA LYS A 103 -43.49 -27.82 2.95
C LYS A 103 -42.57 -29.03 2.92
N GLN A 104 -41.28 -28.83 2.71
CA GLN A 104 -40.33 -29.92 2.48
C GLN A 104 -39.42 -30.21 3.69
N PHE A 105 -39.21 -29.21 4.57
CA PHE A 105 -38.18 -29.28 5.61
C PHE A 105 -38.63 -28.73 6.97
N SER A 106 -39.94 -28.50 7.18
CA SER A 106 -40.48 -28.00 8.45
C SER A 106 -39.78 -26.74 8.97
N PHE A 107 -39.55 -25.77 8.08
CA PHE A 107 -38.80 -24.53 8.31
C PHE A 107 -37.30 -24.69 8.62
N GLN A 108 -36.75 -25.91 8.60
CA GLN A 108 -35.33 -26.14 8.80
C GLN A 108 -34.57 -26.01 7.48
N VAL A 109 -33.38 -25.41 7.52
CA VAL A 109 -32.47 -25.45 6.38
C VAL A 109 -31.88 -26.85 6.32
N PRO A 110 -32.01 -27.60 5.20
CA PRO A 110 -31.37 -28.90 5.07
C PRO A 110 -29.85 -28.74 4.95
N ASP A 111 -29.09 -29.77 5.33
CA ASP A 111 -27.63 -29.77 5.21
C ASP A 111 -27.10 -30.63 4.05
N GLY A 112 -27.97 -31.41 3.39
CA GLY A 112 -27.64 -32.21 2.22
C GLY A 112 -27.52 -31.36 0.96
N ILE A 113 -26.50 -31.59 0.12
CA ILE A 113 -26.27 -30.79 -1.10
C ILE A 113 -27.46 -30.85 -2.06
N GLU A 114 -28.00 -32.04 -2.31
CA GLU A 114 -29.14 -32.22 -3.22
C GLU A 114 -30.42 -31.52 -2.69
N GLN A 115 -30.65 -31.60 -1.37
CA GLN A 115 -31.76 -30.92 -0.70
C GLN A 115 -31.57 -29.39 -0.72
N LEU A 116 -30.35 -28.90 -0.51
CA LEU A 116 -30.04 -27.48 -0.60
C LEU A 116 -30.27 -26.97 -2.03
N THR A 117 -29.87 -27.74 -3.05
CA THR A 117 -30.09 -27.34 -4.46
C THR A 117 -31.55 -27.34 -4.91
N SER A 118 -32.48 -27.94 -4.16
CA SER A 118 -33.90 -27.82 -4.45
C SER A 118 -34.49 -26.48 -4.00
N LEU A 119 -33.77 -25.71 -3.18
CA LEU A 119 -34.24 -24.42 -2.66
C LEU A 119 -34.15 -23.30 -3.72
N PRO A 120 -35.11 -22.35 -3.72
CA PRO A 120 -35.09 -21.21 -4.64
C PRO A 120 -33.79 -20.41 -4.57
N GLY A 121 -33.16 -20.20 -5.73
CA GLY A 121 -31.92 -19.41 -5.83
C GLY A 121 -30.66 -20.12 -5.34
N VAL A 122 -30.73 -21.42 -5.01
CA VAL A 122 -29.59 -22.21 -4.54
C VAL A 122 -29.04 -23.08 -5.66
N GLY A 123 -27.89 -22.67 -6.21
CA GLY A 123 -27.08 -23.54 -7.06
C GLY A 123 -26.11 -24.40 -6.24
N ARG A 124 -25.42 -25.33 -6.93
CA ARG A 124 -24.45 -26.26 -6.30
C ARG A 124 -23.35 -25.55 -5.48
N LYS A 125 -22.84 -24.41 -5.95
CA LYS A 125 -21.88 -23.58 -5.20
C LYS A 125 -22.48 -23.05 -3.90
N THR A 126 -23.70 -22.51 -3.95
CA THR A 126 -24.42 -22.01 -2.78
C THR A 126 -24.67 -23.13 -1.78
N ALA A 127 -25.11 -24.30 -2.25
CA ALA A 127 -25.32 -25.48 -1.40
C ALA A 127 -24.02 -25.92 -0.69
N ASN A 128 -22.91 -26.04 -1.42
CA ASN A 128 -21.62 -26.39 -0.82
C ASN A 128 -21.15 -25.35 0.21
N LEU A 129 -21.34 -24.06 -0.08
CA LEU A 129 -20.96 -22.98 0.84
C LEU A 129 -21.81 -22.99 2.12
N VAL A 130 -23.12 -23.19 2.01
CA VAL A 130 -24.04 -23.31 3.17
C VAL A 130 -23.70 -24.55 4.00
N ARG A 131 -23.43 -25.69 3.37
CA ARG A 131 -23.00 -26.91 4.07
C ARG A 131 -21.69 -26.71 4.83
N ALA A 132 -20.70 -26.08 4.18
CA ALA A 132 -19.39 -25.82 4.79
C ALA A 132 -19.47 -24.79 5.92
N GLN A 133 -19.99 -23.59 5.64
CA GLN A 133 -19.94 -22.46 6.57
C GLN A 133 -21.12 -22.42 7.54
N GLY A 134 -22.31 -22.84 7.09
CA GLY A 134 -23.51 -22.85 7.93
C GLY A 134 -23.55 -24.05 8.88
N PHE A 135 -23.09 -25.22 8.43
CA PHE A 135 -23.18 -26.46 9.21
C PHE A 135 -21.82 -27.03 9.66
N GLY A 136 -20.70 -26.43 9.25
CA GLY A 136 -19.37 -26.96 9.58
C GLY A 136 -19.11 -28.35 8.99
N LYS A 137 -19.84 -28.75 7.94
CA LYS A 137 -19.75 -30.08 7.34
C LYS A 137 -18.84 -30.06 6.12
N ALA A 138 -18.09 -31.14 5.91
CA ALA A 138 -17.23 -31.32 4.76
C ALA A 138 -17.99 -31.08 3.44
N ALA A 139 -17.55 -30.06 2.70
CA ALA A 139 -18.05 -29.67 1.39
C ALA A 139 -17.03 -28.77 0.70
N ILE A 140 -16.81 -28.95 -0.61
CA ILE A 140 -15.89 -28.12 -1.39
C ILE A 140 -16.70 -27.09 -2.18
N CYS A 141 -16.62 -25.83 -1.75
CA CYS A 141 -17.22 -24.73 -2.49
C CYS A 141 -16.28 -24.28 -3.63
N VAL A 142 -16.65 -24.56 -4.88
CA VAL A 142 -15.91 -24.10 -6.05
C VAL A 142 -16.62 -22.93 -6.70
N ASP A 143 -15.98 -21.77 -6.64
CA ASP A 143 -16.35 -20.59 -7.40
C ASP A 143 -15.29 -20.26 -8.48
N THR A 144 -15.40 -19.08 -9.08
CA THR A 144 -14.46 -18.64 -10.12
C THR A 144 -13.02 -18.49 -9.60
N HIS A 145 -12.82 -18.17 -8.32
CA HIS A 145 -11.49 -18.05 -7.73
C HIS A 145 -10.88 -19.44 -7.50
N VAL A 146 -11.60 -20.34 -6.82
CA VAL A 146 -11.16 -21.71 -6.58
C VAL A 146 -10.89 -22.43 -7.91
N HIS A 147 -11.85 -22.37 -8.84
CA HIS A 147 -11.71 -22.96 -10.17
C HIS A 147 -10.46 -22.44 -10.89
N ARG A 148 -10.31 -21.11 -11.02
CA ARG A 148 -9.18 -20.52 -11.74
C ARG A 148 -7.86 -20.88 -11.07
N ILE A 149 -7.74 -20.65 -9.76
CA ILE A 149 -6.46 -20.76 -9.05
C ILE A 149 -5.97 -22.21 -9.01
N MET A 150 -6.86 -23.18 -8.78
CA MET A 150 -6.49 -24.60 -8.80
C MET A 150 -6.01 -25.08 -10.18
N ASN A 151 -6.57 -24.53 -11.26
CA ASN A 151 -6.08 -24.80 -12.62
C ASN A 151 -4.76 -24.05 -12.93
N ILE A 152 -4.58 -22.81 -12.46
CA ILE A 152 -3.31 -22.06 -12.56
C ILE A 152 -2.17 -22.84 -11.91
N TRP A 153 -2.44 -23.47 -10.76
CA TRP A 153 -1.49 -24.29 -10.03
C TRP A 153 -1.19 -25.63 -10.71
N GLY A 154 -1.98 -26.02 -11.70
CA GLY A 154 -1.92 -27.35 -12.31
C GLY A 154 -2.32 -28.47 -11.34
N TYR A 155 -2.92 -28.14 -10.20
CA TYR A 155 -3.39 -29.11 -9.22
C TYR A 155 -4.60 -29.90 -9.76
N VAL A 156 -5.44 -29.22 -10.55
CA VAL A 156 -6.47 -29.82 -11.39
C VAL A 156 -6.33 -29.32 -12.84
N GLN A 157 -6.94 -30.04 -13.78
CA GLN A 157 -7.06 -29.65 -15.18
C GLN A 157 -8.50 -29.89 -15.63
N THR A 158 -9.31 -28.84 -15.60
CA THR A 158 -10.77 -28.91 -15.71
C THR A 158 -11.31 -27.67 -16.42
N THR A 159 -12.46 -27.78 -17.08
CA THR A 159 -13.00 -26.66 -17.90
C THR A 159 -14.14 -25.89 -17.22
N ASN A 160 -14.70 -26.42 -16.13
CA ASN A 160 -15.78 -25.77 -15.41
C ASN A 160 -15.74 -26.07 -13.89
N PRO A 161 -16.42 -25.25 -13.06
CA PRO A 161 -16.42 -25.42 -11.60
C PRO A 161 -16.90 -26.78 -11.11
N LEU A 162 -17.86 -27.42 -11.79
CA LEU A 162 -18.36 -28.75 -11.39
C LEU A 162 -17.28 -29.82 -11.54
N GLN A 163 -16.59 -29.82 -12.69
CA GLN A 163 -15.46 -30.73 -12.90
C GLN A 163 -14.34 -30.48 -11.88
N THR A 164 -14.05 -29.21 -11.55
CA THR A 164 -13.09 -28.90 -10.49
C THR A 164 -13.56 -29.43 -9.14
N GLU A 165 -14.83 -29.29 -8.78
CA GLU A 165 -15.36 -29.83 -7.52
C GLU A 165 -15.13 -31.35 -7.45
N MET A 166 -15.49 -32.09 -8.50
CA MET A 166 -15.32 -33.53 -8.53
C MET A 166 -13.83 -33.93 -8.44
N ALA A 167 -12.97 -33.26 -9.22
CA ALA A 167 -11.52 -33.51 -9.17
C ALA A 167 -10.90 -33.18 -7.81
N LEU A 168 -11.40 -32.15 -7.12
CA LEU A 168 -10.93 -31.80 -5.77
C LEU A 168 -11.43 -32.80 -4.73
N ARG A 169 -12.66 -33.33 -4.85
CA ARG A 169 -13.16 -34.39 -3.94
C ARG A 169 -12.31 -35.65 -4.00
N GLU A 170 -11.73 -35.95 -5.15
CA GLU A 170 -10.84 -37.10 -5.34
C GLU A 170 -9.42 -36.87 -4.82
N LYS A 171 -8.92 -35.63 -4.85
CA LYS A 171 -7.48 -35.30 -4.65
C LYS A 171 -7.17 -34.47 -3.42
N LEU A 172 -8.04 -33.54 -3.05
CA LEU A 172 -7.81 -32.60 -1.96
C LEU A 172 -8.08 -33.28 -0.62
N PRO A 173 -7.13 -33.28 0.33
CA PRO A 173 -7.38 -33.82 1.67
C PRO A 173 -8.60 -33.20 2.36
N GLU A 174 -9.40 -34.02 3.04
CA GLU A 174 -10.71 -33.62 3.60
C GLU A 174 -10.60 -32.46 4.60
N HIS A 175 -9.50 -32.36 5.35
CA HIS A 175 -9.28 -31.27 6.32
C HIS A 175 -9.19 -29.88 5.68
N TYR A 176 -8.98 -29.79 4.36
CA TYR A 176 -9.02 -28.51 3.64
C TYR A 176 -10.38 -28.13 3.08
N TRP A 177 -11.35 -29.06 3.02
CA TRP A 177 -12.58 -28.86 2.23
C TRP A 177 -13.37 -27.62 2.66
N ILE A 178 -13.49 -27.41 3.97
CA ILE A 178 -14.24 -26.27 4.52
C ILE A 178 -13.52 -24.94 4.24
N ARG A 179 -12.19 -24.90 4.36
CA ARG A 179 -11.40 -23.66 4.37
C ARG A 179 -10.90 -23.22 3.00
N VAL A 180 -10.78 -24.15 2.04
CA VAL A 180 -10.14 -23.89 0.74
C VAL A 180 -10.83 -22.77 -0.04
N ASN A 181 -12.17 -22.66 0.04
CA ASN A 181 -12.88 -21.58 -0.64
C ASN A 181 -12.51 -20.22 -0.05
N SER A 182 -12.62 -20.06 1.26
CA SER A 182 -12.34 -18.79 1.95
C SER A 182 -10.90 -18.31 1.70
N LEU A 183 -9.92 -19.23 1.76
CA LEU A 183 -8.51 -18.93 1.46
C LEU A 183 -8.31 -18.42 0.03
N LEU A 184 -8.85 -19.15 -0.95
CA LEU A 184 -8.64 -18.82 -2.37
C LEU A 184 -9.46 -17.62 -2.83
N VAL A 185 -10.61 -17.36 -2.22
CA VAL A 185 -11.39 -16.14 -2.48
C VAL A 185 -10.60 -14.92 -1.99
N ALA A 186 -10.17 -14.90 -0.73
CA ALA A 186 -9.39 -13.79 -0.19
C ALA A 186 -8.11 -13.55 -1.00
N PHE A 187 -7.33 -14.62 -1.23
CA PHE A 187 -6.10 -14.55 -2.04
C PHE A 187 -6.37 -14.13 -3.50
N GLY A 188 -7.46 -14.62 -4.09
CA GLY A 188 -7.83 -14.36 -5.48
C GLY A 188 -8.43 -12.97 -5.73
N GLN A 189 -8.91 -12.29 -4.70
CA GLN A 189 -9.34 -10.89 -4.74
C GLN A 189 -8.15 -9.95 -4.57
N GLY A 190 -7.24 -10.25 -3.64
CA GLY A 190 -6.08 -9.41 -3.35
C GLY A 190 -4.93 -9.57 -4.35
N THR A 191 -4.41 -10.79 -4.50
CA THR A 191 -3.11 -11.06 -5.15
C THR A 191 -3.26 -11.82 -6.47
N CYS A 192 -3.89 -13.00 -6.46
CA CYS A 192 -4.07 -13.80 -7.68
C CYS A 192 -5.31 -13.36 -8.47
N ARG A 193 -5.37 -12.07 -8.84
CA ARG A 193 -6.52 -11.40 -9.46
C ARG A 193 -6.93 -12.02 -10.81
N PRO A 194 -8.21 -11.87 -11.24
CA PRO A 194 -8.68 -12.36 -12.53
C PRO A 194 -7.97 -11.76 -13.74
N VAL A 195 -7.60 -10.49 -13.64
CA VAL A 195 -6.88 -9.75 -14.67
C VAL A 195 -5.64 -9.16 -14.02
N GLY A 196 -4.49 -9.39 -14.64
CA GLY A 196 -3.20 -8.92 -14.12
C GLY A 196 -2.95 -9.34 -12.67
N PRO A 197 -2.88 -10.65 -12.35
CA PRO A 197 -2.49 -11.09 -11.01
C PRO A 197 -1.11 -10.55 -10.65
N HIS A 198 -0.93 -10.24 -9.37
CA HIS A 198 0.30 -9.66 -8.81
C HIS A 198 1.34 -10.75 -8.56
N CYS A 199 1.74 -11.46 -9.62
CA CYS A 199 2.67 -12.59 -9.50
C CYS A 199 4.08 -12.18 -9.05
N ASP A 200 4.41 -10.90 -9.14
CA ASP A 200 5.68 -10.30 -8.72
C ASP A 200 5.85 -10.21 -7.19
N SER A 201 4.75 -10.03 -6.45
CA SER A 201 4.74 -9.99 -4.98
C SER A 201 4.04 -11.20 -4.35
N CYS A 202 3.71 -12.21 -5.15
CA CYS A 202 2.96 -13.37 -4.70
C CYS A 202 3.79 -14.29 -3.80
N VAL A 203 3.30 -14.61 -2.59
CA VAL A 203 3.93 -15.54 -1.64
C VAL A 203 4.16 -16.95 -2.23
N LEU A 204 3.35 -17.33 -3.22
CA LEU A 204 3.47 -18.60 -3.93
C LEU A 204 4.33 -18.51 -5.19
N ALA A 205 5.07 -17.42 -5.45
CA ALA A 205 5.80 -17.20 -6.69
C ALA A 205 6.79 -18.32 -7.04
N ALA A 206 7.42 -18.94 -6.05
CA ALA A 206 8.35 -20.05 -6.23
C ALA A 206 7.67 -21.42 -6.42
N LEU A 207 6.39 -21.56 -6.03
CA LEU A 207 5.63 -22.81 -6.11
C LEU A 207 4.65 -22.83 -7.30
N CYS A 208 4.13 -21.67 -7.68
CA CYS A 208 3.06 -21.53 -8.66
C CYS A 208 3.61 -21.72 -10.09
N PRO A 209 3.12 -22.71 -10.85
CA PRO A 209 3.53 -22.92 -12.24
C PRO A 209 2.97 -21.86 -13.21
N ARG A 210 2.03 -21.02 -12.76
CA ARG A 210 1.47 -19.88 -13.54
C ARG A 210 0.81 -20.32 -14.86
N ILE A 211 0.16 -21.48 -14.89
CA ILE A 211 -0.44 -22.03 -16.11
C ILE A 211 -1.52 -21.08 -16.62
N GLY A 212 -1.38 -20.62 -17.87
CA GLY A 212 -2.34 -19.71 -18.49
C GLY A 212 -2.43 -18.34 -17.83
N VAL A 213 -1.44 -17.94 -17.03
CA VAL A 213 -1.42 -16.65 -16.35
C VAL A 213 -0.67 -15.62 -17.16
N THR A 214 -1.32 -14.48 -17.41
CA THR A 214 -0.67 -13.24 -17.85
C THR A 214 -0.61 -12.29 -16.66
N PRO A 215 0.52 -12.19 -15.94
CA PRO A 215 0.65 -11.31 -14.78
C PRO A 215 0.38 -9.85 -15.13
N ARG A 216 0.14 -9.01 -14.10
CA ARG A 216 0.10 -7.56 -14.33
C ARG A 216 1.35 -7.14 -15.08
N LYS A 217 1.17 -6.30 -16.08
CA LYS A 217 2.29 -5.49 -16.56
C LYS A 217 2.60 -4.56 -15.42
N LEU A 218 3.72 -4.81 -14.73
CA LEU A 218 4.32 -3.76 -13.95
C LEU A 218 4.50 -2.59 -14.92
N LYS A 219 3.88 -1.45 -14.62
CA LYS A 219 4.42 -0.19 -15.11
C LYS A 219 5.79 -0.10 -14.44
N LEU A 220 6.78 -0.78 -15.02
CA LEU A 220 8.02 -0.08 -15.25
C LEU A 220 7.54 1.16 -15.96
N GLU A 221 7.52 2.31 -15.29
CA GLU A 221 7.76 3.51 -16.04
C GLU A 221 9.03 3.23 -16.81
N LYS A 222 8.85 2.79 -18.06
CA LYS A 222 9.83 2.96 -19.09
C LYS A 222 9.81 4.46 -19.38
N THR A 223 10.26 5.29 -18.44
CA THR A 223 11.34 6.17 -18.82
C THR A 223 12.35 5.20 -19.44
N LYS A 224 12.52 5.27 -20.76
CA LYS A 224 13.76 4.75 -21.36
C LYS A 224 14.83 5.33 -20.46
N LYS A 225 15.39 4.54 -19.56
CA LYS A 225 16.52 4.97 -18.75
C LYS A 225 17.59 5.22 -19.80
N GLN A 226 17.74 6.48 -20.21
CA GLN A 226 18.79 6.85 -21.13
C GLN A 226 20.06 6.41 -20.41
N ALA A 227 20.92 5.67 -21.11
CA ALA A 227 22.16 5.22 -20.50
C ALA A 227 22.88 6.44 -19.91
N GLY A 228 23.23 6.35 -18.62
CA GLY A 228 23.80 7.49 -17.88
C GLY A 228 22.79 8.51 -17.36
N ILE A 229 21.57 8.12 -16.99
CA ILE A 229 20.69 8.91 -16.11
C ILE A 229 20.36 8.08 -14.87
N LYS A 230 20.61 8.65 -13.69
CA LYS A 230 20.25 8.12 -12.38
C LYS A 230 18.99 8.79 -11.86
N ARG A 231 18.01 7.99 -11.43
CA ARG A 231 16.80 8.47 -10.75
C ARG A 231 17.05 8.56 -9.25
N LEU A 232 17.11 9.78 -8.74
CA LEU A 232 17.32 10.10 -7.33
C LEU A 232 15.97 10.44 -6.69
N ILE A 233 15.70 9.89 -5.51
CA ILE A 233 14.48 10.17 -4.77
C ILE A 233 14.86 10.58 -3.35
N SER A 234 14.23 11.64 -2.85
CA SER A 234 14.34 12.07 -1.45
C SER A 234 12.97 12.00 -0.78
N TRP A 235 12.90 11.45 0.43
CA TRP A 235 11.64 11.33 1.16
C TRP A 235 11.83 11.37 2.69
N ASN A 236 11.26 12.38 3.34
CA ASN A 236 11.10 12.37 4.79
C ASN A 236 9.98 11.37 5.17
N VAL A 237 10.35 10.30 5.87
CA VAL A 237 9.44 9.19 6.18
C VAL A 237 8.79 9.29 7.56
N ASN A 238 9.13 10.32 8.35
CA ASN A 238 8.59 10.55 9.70
C ASN A 238 8.54 9.26 10.57
N GLY A 239 9.60 8.47 10.51
CA GLY A 239 9.74 7.18 11.17
C GLY A 239 9.69 5.99 10.21
N LEU A 240 10.86 5.45 9.90
CA LEU A 240 11.02 4.34 8.96
C LEU A 240 10.27 3.07 9.38
N ARG A 241 10.18 2.79 10.69
CA ARG A 241 9.40 1.66 11.21
C ARG A 241 7.90 1.80 10.96
N ALA A 242 7.36 3.02 10.92
CA ALA A 242 5.94 3.25 10.70
C ALA A 242 5.59 3.02 9.23
N VAL A 243 6.34 3.63 8.32
CA VAL A 243 6.12 3.46 6.87
C VAL A 243 6.39 2.02 6.42
N ALA A 244 7.37 1.32 7.03
CA ALA A 244 7.68 -0.08 6.72
C ALA A 244 6.48 -1.03 6.88
N LYS A 245 5.55 -0.75 7.81
CA LYS A 245 4.34 -1.55 7.99
C LYS A 245 3.29 -1.31 6.90
N ASN A 246 3.42 -0.22 6.14
CA ASN A 246 2.42 0.28 5.21
C ASN A 246 2.89 0.15 3.75
N GLY A 247 3.48 -0.98 3.36
CA GLY A 247 3.86 -1.25 1.97
C GLY A 247 5.03 -0.41 1.44
N PHE A 248 5.90 0.12 2.31
CA PHE A 248 7.06 0.93 1.89
C PHE A 248 7.92 0.27 0.81
N VAL A 249 8.21 -1.03 0.94
CA VAL A 249 9.02 -1.78 -0.03
C VAL A 249 8.34 -1.83 -1.40
N ASP A 250 7.00 -1.95 -1.43
CA ASP A 250 6.24 -1.92 -2.67
C ASP A 250 6.27 -0.53 -3.31
N ILE A 251 6.12 0.53 -2.52
CA ILE A 251 6.23 1.91 -2.99
C ILE A 251 7.61 2.15 -3.60
N VAL A 252 8.70 1.80 -2.89
CA VAL A 252 10.07 1.99 -3.39
C VAL A 252 10.32 1.17 -4.65
N ARG A 253 9.81 -0.06 -4.71
CA ARG A 253 9.91 -0.88 -5.93
C ARG A 253 9.22 -0.22 -7.11
N ASP A 254 8.02 0.32 -6.92
CA ASP A 254 7.22 0.93 -7.97
C ASP A 254 7.81 2.27 -8.43
N LEU A 255 8.42 3.04 -7.52
CA LEU A 255 9.18 4.25 -7.82
C LEU A 255 10.50 3.97 -8.57
N ALA A 256 11.05 2.77 -8.38
CA ALA A 256 12.28 2.27 -9.01
C ALA A 256 13.48 3.25 -8.96
N PRO A 257 13.84 3.83 -7.80
CA PRO A 257 15.00 4.71 -7.72
C PRO A 257 16.31 3.98 -7.98
N ASP A 258 17.31 4.71 -8.45
CA ASP A 258 18.71 4.31 -8.39
C ASP A 258 19.30 4.60 -7.01
N ILE A 259 18.94 5.76 -6.46
CA ILE A 259 19.32 6.16 -5.11
C ILE A 259 18.10 6.74 -4.40
N LEU A 260 17.82 6.26 -3.19
CA LEU A 260 16.75 6.69 -2.31
C LEU A 260 17.35 7.26 -1.02
N ALA A 261 17.17 8.55 -0.80
CA ALA A 261 17.56 9.28 0.39
C ALA A 261 16.36 9.46 1.33
N LEU A 262 16.47 8.97 2.56
CA LEU A 262 15.43 9.07 3.58
C LEU A 262 15.83 10.00 4.72
N GLN A 263 14.88 10.79 5.20
CA GLN A 263 15.00 11.64 6.37
C GLN A 263 14.02 11.22 7.48
N GLU A 264 14.31 11.63 8.72
CA GLU A 264 13.57 11.23 9.92
C GLU A 264 13.35 9.72 10.04
N ILE A 265 14.39 8.90 9.87
CA ILE A 265 14.23 7.45 10.00
C ILE A 265 13.82 7.02 11.42
N LYS A 266 14.19 7.79 12.46
CA LYS A 266 13.86 7.59 13.89
C LYS A 266 14.13 6.16 14.39
N ALA A 267 15.14 5.52 13.83
CA ALA A 267 15.47 4.13 14.09
C ALA A 267 16.98 3.90 14.03
N LEU A 268 17.45 2.99 14.88
CA LEU A 268 18.75 2.34 14.71
C LEU A 268 18.59 1.16 13.71
N PRO A 269 19.61 0.82 12.90
CA PRO A 269 19.51 -0.25 11.91
C PRO A 269 19.05 -1.58 12.49
N GLU A 270 19.49 -1.94 13.69
CA GLU A 270 19.12 -3.17 14.39
C GLU A 270 17.64 -3.23 14.83
N GLN A 271 16.92 -2.12 14.78
CA GLN A 271 15.49 -2.05 15.09
C GLN A 271 14.61 -2.25 13.84
N LEU A 272 15.22 -2.40 12.66
CA LEU A 272 14.53 -2.56 11.39
C LEU A 272 14.48 -4.04 11.00
N PRO A 273 13.39 -4.51 10.37
CA PRO A 273 13.37 -5.85 9.78
C PRO A 273 14.36 -5.95 8.61
N ASP A 274 14.85 -7.15 8.31
CA ASP A 274 15.83 -7.39 7.24
C ASP A 274 15.35 -6.90 5.87
N SER A 275 14.04 -6.98 5.58
CA SER A 275 13.46 -6.47 4.34
C SER A 275 13.63 -4.96 4.13
N ILE A 276 13.86 -4.21 5.20
CA ILE A 276 14.13 -2.78 5.18
C ILE A 276 15.62 -2.51 5.34
N ARG A 277 16.26 -3.18 6.31
CA ARG A 277 17.69 -3.01 6.56
C ARG A 277 18.53 -3.40 5.36
N GLU A 278 18.18 -4.49 4.68
CA GLU A 278 18.87 -5.07 3.54
C GLU A 278 17.91 -5.18 2.35
N MET A 279 17.37 -4.04 1.93
CA MET A 279 16.40 -3.99 0.83
C MET A 279 17.01 -4.58 -0.45
N ASN A 280 16.37 -5.64 -0.98
CA ASN A 280 16.91 -6.41 -2.09
C ASN A 280 17.26 -5.52 -3.31
N GLY A 281 18.49 -5.64 -3.80
CA GLY A 281 19.00 -4.86 -4.93
C GLY A 281 19.51 -3.46 -4.57
N PHE A 282 19.60 -3.13 -3.27
CA PHE A 282 20.23 -1.91 -2.77
C PHE A 282 21.34 -2.23 -1.76
N THR A 283 22.35 -1.37 -1.71
CA THR A 283 23.24 -1.21 -0.57
C THR A 283 22.70 -0.10 0.31
N SER A 284 22.53 -0.38 1.60
CA SER A 284 21.95 0.55 2.58
C SER A 284 23.02 1.22 3.45
N TYR A 285 22.91 2.52 3.65
CA TYR A 285 23.78 3.32 4.49
C TYR A 285 22.92 4.07 5.50
N PHE A 286 23.26 4.00 6.78
CA PHE A 286 22.49 4.63 7.85
C PHE A 286 23.36 5.58 8.65
N TYR A 287 22.75 6.69 9.07
CA TYR A 287 23.28 7.56 10.11
C TYR A 287 22.17 7.95 11.07
N SER A 288 22.07 7.20 12.18
CA SER A 288 21.04 7.41 13.19
C SER A 288 21.48 8.40 14.24
N ALA A 289 20.54 9.18 14.78
CA ALA A 289 20.81 10.07 15.91
C ALA A 289 21.22 9.27 17.16
N ARG A 290 22.08 9.87 17.99
CA ARG A 290 22.45 9.34 19.31
C ARG A 290 21.22 9.17 20.22
N LYS A 291 20.27 10.10 20.12
CA LYS A 291 18.97 10.02 20.81
C LYS A 291 18.05 9.04 20.07
N LYS A 292 17.72 7.92 20.73
CA LYS A 292 16.81 6.90 20.18
C LYS A 292 15.44 7.49 19.81
N GLY A 293 14.90 7.10 18.65
CA GLY A 293 13.60 7.55 18.18
C GLY A 293 13.57 9.00 17.66
N TYR A 294 14.72 9.63 17.51
CA TYR A 294 14.87 11.01 17.04
C TYR A 294 15.66 11.05 15.72
N SER A 295 15.30 11.96 14.83
CA SER A 295 16.05 12.30 13.60
C SER A 295 16.60 11.08 12.84
N GLY A 296 17.82 11.16 12.32
CA GLY A 296 18.50 10.15 11.53
C GLY A 296 18.15 10.19 10.05
N VAL A 297 19.11 9.80 9.23
CA VAL A 297 19.00 9.69 7.77
C VAL A 297 19.48 8.32 7.28
N ALA A 298 19.00 7.90 6.12
CA ALA A 298 19.48 6.70 5.43
C ALA A 298 19.57 6.93 3.93
N ILE A 299 20.46 6.22 3.25
CA ILE A 299 20.52 6.17 1.79
C ILE A 299 20.53 4.71 1.34
N TYR A 300 19.66 4.36 0.39
CA TYR A 300 19.69 3.10 -0.32
C TYR A 300 20.16 3.35 -1.75
N SER A 301 21.22 2.70 -2.19
CA SER A 301 21.78 2.87 -3.53
C SER A 301 21.93 1.53 -4.25
N ARG A 302 21.54 1.45 -5.53
CA ARG A 302 21.73 0.23 -6.34
C ARG A 302 23.20 -0.08 -6.61
N GLU A 303 24.02 0.96 -6.66
CA GLU A 303 25.46 0.87 -6.79
C GLU A 303 26.11 1.19 -5.43
N PRO A 304 27.15 0.47 -5.00
CA PRO A 304 27.88 0.83 -3.79
C PRO A 304 28.53 2.21 -3.96
N ALA A 305 28.63 2.97 -2.86
CA ALA A 305 29.33 4.23 -2.84
C ALA A 305 30.84 3.98 -2.79
N ASP A 306 31.61 4.84 -3.45
CA ASP A 306 33.08 4.81 -3.38
C ASP A 306 33.54 5.18 -1.97
N LYS A 307 32.85 6.13 -1.35
CA LYS A 307 33.10 6.58 0.02
C LYS A 307 31.85 7.08 0.71
N VAL A 308 31.83 6.95 2.03
CA VAL A 308 30.72 7.34 2.91
C VAL A 308 31.24 8.34 3.93
N TYR A 309 30.54 9.45 4.11
CA TYR A 309 30.84 10.46 5.12
C TYR A 309 29.64 10.65 6.05
N HIS A 310 29.87 10.47 7.34
CA HIS A 310 28.88 10.68 8.39
C HIS A 310 29.08 12.06 9.02
N GLY A 311 28.08 12.93 8.89
CA GLY A 311 28.12 14.27 9.45
C GLY A 311 28.81 15.30 8.56
N ILE A 312 29.06 16.47 9.15
CA ILE A 312 29.66 17.65 8.50
C ILE A 312 30.93 18.14 9.20
N GLY A 313 31.45 17.37 10.17
CA GLY A 313 32.69 17.69 10.87
C GLY A 313 32.52 18.69 12.02
N ASP A 314 31.29 18.90 12.49
CA ASP A 314 30.99 19.69 13.68
C ASP A 314 30.20 18.83 14.67
N GLN A 315 30.84 18.49 15.79
CA GLN A 315 30.29 17.59 16.80
C GLN A 315 28.92 18.06 17.32
N ARG A 316 28.63 19.37 17.33
CA ARG A 316 27.33 19.91 17.79
C ARG A 316 26.17 19.42 16.93
N PHE A 317 26.43 19.16 15.64
CA PHE A 317 25.41 18.76 14.68
C PHE A 317 25.46 17.27 14.34
N ASP A 318 26.64 16.65 14.47
CA ASP A 318 26.87 15.26 14.09
C ASP A 318 26.21 14.26 15.07
N GLU A 319 25.88 14.66 16.30
CA GLU A 319 25.16 13.77 17.24
C GLU A 319 23.70 13.46 16.83
N GLU A 320 23.09 14.29 15.99
CA GLU A 320 21.69 14.14 15.59
C GLU A 320 21.51 13.30 14.32
N GLY A 321 22.59 12.84 13.67
CA GLY A 321 22.50 11.96 12.50
C GLY A 321 21.82 12.63 11.30
N ARG A 322 22.08 13.93 11.07
CA ARG A 322 21.33 14.75 10.11
C ARG A 322 21.84 14.70 8.68
N VAL A 323 23.13 14.40 8.49
CA VAL A 323 23.80 14.52 7.19
C VAL A 323 24.57 13.25 6.89
N LEU A 324 24.23 12.61 5.76
CA LEU A 324 24.93 11.45 5.24
C LEU A 324 25.30 11.72 3.78
N THR A 325 26.59 11.66 3.49
CA THR A 325 27.11 11.93 2.13
C THR A 325 27.68 10.66 1.55
N LEU A 326 27.27 10.32 0.32
CA LEU A 326 27.86 9.27 -0.49
C LEU A 326 28.61 9.87 -1.66
N GLU A 327 29.82 9.40 -1.89
CA GLU A 327 30.63 9.71 -3.05
C GLU A 327 30.45 8.61 -4.11
N PHE A 328 30.21 9.03 -5.35
CA PHE A 328 30.15 8.18 -6.52
C PHE A 328 31.04 8.80 -7.59
N GLY A 329 31.80 8.01 -8.33
CA GLY A 329 32.60 8.39 -9.50
C GLY A 329 32.87 9.90 -9.64
N ASP A 330 31.93 10.60 -10.27
CA ASP A 330 31.98 12.01 -10.65
C ASP A 330 31.00 12.94 -9.88
N PHE A 331 30.32 12.51 -8.81
CA PHE A 331 29.47 13.36 -7.98
C PHE A 331 29.31 12.90 -6.52
N TYR A 332 28.96 13.84 -5.64
CA TYR A 332 28.53 13.59 -4.27
C TYR A 332 27.01 13.68 -4.15
N LEU A 333 26.39 12.74 -3.43
CA LEU A 333 25.01 12.87 -2.95
C LEU A 333 25.01 13.16 -1.46
N VAL A 334 24.50 14.33 -1.07
CA VAL A 334 24.35 14.78 0.32
C VAL A 334 22.88 14.65 0.72
N ASN A 335 22.54 13.68 1.57
CA ASN A 335 21.22 13.57 2.17
C ASN A 335 21.19 14.33 3.50
N CYS A 336 20.32 15.33 3.62
CA CYS A 336 20.24 16.22 4.78
C CYS A 336 18.84 16.32 5.38
N TYR A 337 18.73 16.20 6.70
CA TYR A 337 17.55 16.59 7.46
C TYR A 337 17.84 17.83 8.30
N PHE A 338 17.40 18.99 7.82
CA PHE A 338 17.68 20.27 8.45
C PHE A 338 16.95 20.42 9.80
N PRO A 339 17.54 21.12 10.79
CA PRO A 339 16.84 21.42 12.03
C PRO A 339 15.57 22.25 11.78
N ASN A 340 14.45 21.84 12.39
CA ASN A 340 13.25 22.66 12.47
C ASN A 340 13.41 23.74 13.56
N ALA A 341 13.02 24.98 13.27
CA ALA A 341 13.14 26.12 14.20
C ALA A 341 12.22 26.03 15.43
N ARG A 342 11.26 25.09 15.41
CA ARG A 342 10.13 24.91 16.35
C ARG A 342 9.13 26.06 16.31
N HIS A 343 7.90 25.79 16.76
CA HIS A 343 6.83 26.80 16.77
C HIS A 343 7.18 28.03 17.62
N ASP A 344 8.00 27.89 18.66
CA ASP A 344 8.47 28.98 19.51
C ASP A 344 9.75 29.67 18.98
N LEU A 345 10.23 29.25 17.79
CA LEU A 345 11.48 29.72 17.16
C LEU A 345 12.74 29.53 18.01
N SER A 346 12.68 28.71 19.06
CA SER A 346 13.79 28.47 20.00
C SER A 346 15.02 27.85 19.36
N ARG A 347 14.89 27.24 18.17
CA ARG A 347 16.00 26.64 17.41
C ARG A 347 16.39 27.41 16.16
N LEU A 348 15.86 28.61 15.94
CA LEU A 348 16.14 29.38 14.72
C LEU A 348 17.64 29.71 14.57
N GLU A 349 18.29 30.16 15.65
CA GLU A 349 19.74 30.45 15.66
C GLU A 349 20.57 29.18 15.38
N LEU A 350 20.24 28.08 16.07
CA LEU A 350 20.89 26.78 15.82
C LEU A 350 20.74 26.33 14.35
N LYS A 351 19.57 26.54 13.76
CA LYS A 351 19.32 26.24 12.34
C LYS A 351 20.20 27.09 11.43
N GLN A 352 20.35 28.39 11.71
CA GLN A 352 21.21 29.27 10.92
C GLN A 352 22.70 28.88 11.02
N GLU A 353 23.17 28.50 12.21
CA GLU A 353 24.52 27.99 12.39
C GLU A 353 24.73 26.69 11.61
N PHE A 354 23.80 25.74 11.72
CA PHE A 354 23.81 24.49 10.96
C PHE A 354 23.88 24.76 9.46
N ASN A 355 23.04 25.66 8.97
CA ASN A 355 23.00 26.07 7.57
C ASN A 355 24.34 26.62 7.08
N CYS A 356 25.03 27.41 7.91
CA CYS A 356 26.35 27.96 7.59
C CYS A 356 27.42 26.86 7.50
N VAL A 357 27.48 25.97 8.49
CA VAL A 357 28.46 24.87 8.53
C VAL A 357 28.22 23.89 7.38
N LEU A 358 26.97 23.49 7.14
CA LEU A 358 26.61 22.62 6.03
C LEU A 358 26.98 23.25 4.68
N HIS A 359 26.71 24.55 4.49
CA HIS A 359 27.05 25.23 3.26
C HIS A 359 28.57 25.23 3.01
N ASN A 360 29.39 25.50 4.04
CA ASN A 360 30.85 25.41 3.90
C ASN A 360 31.32 23.99 3.55
N PHE A 361 30.69 22.97 4.13
CA PHE A 361 30.99 21.57 3.84
C PHE A 361 30.72 21.23 2.36
N ILE A 362 29.53 21.55 1.84
CA ILE A 362 29.19 21.24 0.44
C ILE A 362 29.95 22.09 -0.58
N GLU A 363 30.33 23.33 -0.25
CA GLU A 363 31.23 24.14 -1.07
C GLU A 363 32.64 23.54 -1.14
N GLY A 364 33.09 22.88 -0.07
CA GLY A 364 34.32 22.10 -0.07
C GLY A 364 34.25 20.93 -1.04
N LEU A 365 33.14 20.19 -1.05
CA LEU A 365 32.89 19.07 -1.98
C LEU A 365 32.78 19.54 -3.43
N ALA A 366 32.10 20.67 -3.66
CA ALA A 366 31.87 21.23 -5.00
C ALA A 366 33.14 21.70 -5.71
N ARG A 367 34.26 21.85 -4.98
CA ARG A 367 35.59 22.12 -5.57
C ARG A 367 36.21 20.90 -6.24
N ASP A 368 35.76 19.71 -5.86
CA ASP A 368 36.30 18.44 -6.33
C ASP A 368 35.39 17.83 -7.42
N LYS A 369 34.10 17.66 -7.11
CA LYS A 369 33.11 17.03 -8.01
C LYS A 369 31.77 17.73 -7.95
N SER A 370 30.87 17.36 -8.85
CA SER A 370 29.47 17.76 -8.78
C SER A 370 28.86 17.41 -7.42
N VAL A 371 27.98 18.26 -6.91
CA VAL A 371 27.27 18.02 -5.64
C VAL A 371 25.78 18.10 -5.88
N VAL A 372 25.09 17.02 -5.52
CA VAL A 372 23.65 16.95 -5.40
C VAL A 372 23.31 16.90 -3.92
N ILE A 373 22.56 17.86 -3.41
CA ILE A 373 22.05 17.85 -2.03
C ILE A 373 20.53 17.72 -2.05
N CYS A 374 20.01 16.85 -1.18
CA CYS A 374 18.59 16.61 -1.07
C CYS A 374 18.13 16.44 0.37
N GLY A 375 16.83 16.58 0.58
CA GLY A 375 16.19 16.26 1.85
C GLY A 375 15.16 17.28 2.28
N ASP A 376 14.81 17.24 3.56
CA ASP A 376 13.86 18.16 4.20
C ASP A 376 14.63 19.35 4.78
N PHE A 377 14.48 20.49 4.13
CA PHE A 377 15.12 21.76 4.47
C PHE A 377 14.40 22.49 5.59
N ASN A 378 13.20 22.05 5.96
CA ASN A 378 12.33 22.69 6.93
C ASN A 378 12.10 24.18 6.63
N VAL A 379 12.14 24.60 5.37
CA VAL A 379 11.87 25.99 4.93
C VAL A 379 11.18 25.97 3.57
N ALA A 380 10.11 26.74 3.42
CA ALA A 380 9.53 27.10 2.14
C ALA A 380 10.17 28.43 1.69
N HIS A 381 10.67 28.49 0.45
CA HIS A 381 11.50 29.61 -0.02
C HIS A 381 10.67 30.87 -0.30
N THR A 382 9.69 30.78 -1.18
CA THR A 382 8.86 31.91 -1.61
C THR A 382 7.37 31.65 -1.38
N GLU A 383 6.55 32.67 -1.60
CA GLU A 383 5.10 32.57 -1.34
C GLU A 383 4.39 31.50 -2.17
N ILE A 384 4.94 31.12 -3.32
CA ILE A 384 4.41 30.03 -4.16
C ILE A 384 4.63 28.64 -3.54
N ASP A 385 5.55 28.54 -2.57
CA ASP A 385 5.97 27.28 -1.94
C ASP A 385 5.11 26.89 -0.73
N LEU A 386 4.04 27.62 -0.42
CA LEU A 386 3.06 27.23 0.60
C LEU A 386 1.68 27.79 0.31
N ALA A 387 0.63 27.15 0.83
CA ALA A 387 -0.75 27.53 0.53
C ALA A 387 -1.18 28.87 1.16
N ASN A 388 -0.64 29.25 2.32
CA ASN A 388 -1.11 30.40 3.11
C ASN A 388 0.07 31.30 3.57
N PRO A 389 0.83 31.94 2.65
CA PRO A 389 2.03 32.70 2.98
C PRO A 389 1.79 33.82 4.00
N ALA A 390 0.74 34.62 3.81
CA ALA A 390 0.45 35.80 4.65
C ALA A 390 0.28 35.46 6.14
N ALA A 391 -0.29 34.29 6.44
CA ALA A 391 -0.52 33.83 7.82
C ALA A 391 0.72 33.16 8.46
N ASN A 392 1.75 32.84 7.67
CA ASN A 392 2.87 31.99 8.10
C ASN A 392 4.22 32.70 8.15
N THR A 393 4.28 34.00 7.83
CA THR A 393 5.53 34.79 7.84
C THR A 393 6.26 34.84 9.18
N LYS A 394 5.61 34.46 10.29
CA LYS A 394 6.22 34.38 11.63
C LYS A 394 6.34 32.95 12.16
N ASN A 395 5.99 31.95 11.36
CA ASN A 395 6.01 30.55 11.75
C ASN A 395 7.29 29.88 11.25
N ALA A 396 7.78 28.91 12.01
CA ALA A 396 8.91 28.07 11.59
C ALA A 396 8.65 27.45 10.22
N GLY A 397 9.64 27.55 9.35
CA GLY A 397 9.59 27.14 7.96
C GLY A 397 9.25 28.26 6.98
N PHE A 398 8.85 29.46 7.43
CA PHE A 398 8.59 30.59 6.54
C PHE A 398 8.94 31.96 7.16
N THR A 399 9.85 31.99 8.14
CA THR A 399 10.30 33.27 8.71
C THR A 399 11.15 34.06 7.70
N PRO A 400 11.26 35.40 7.82
CA PRO A 400 12.11 36.20 6.93
C PRO A 400 13.56 35.74 6.95
N GLU A 401 14.05 35.29 8.10
CA GLU A 401 15.41 34.79 8.28
C GLU A 401 15.67 33.50 7.50
N GLU A 402 14.76 32.52 7.58
CA GLU A 402 14.89 31.26 6.86
C GLU A 402 14.81 31.46 5.35
N ARG A 403 13.92 32.36 4.91
CA ARG A 403 13.78 32.73 3.49
C ARG A 403 15.00 33.48 2.97
N LYS A 404 15.53 34.44 3.74
CA LYS A 404 16.75 35.17 3.40
C LYS A 404 17.96 34.23 3.29
N TRP A 405 18.01 33.18 4.11
CA TRP A 405 19.03 32.14 3.94
C TRP A 405 18.87 31.42 2.60
N MET A 406 17.65 31.01 2.21
CA MET A 406 17.40 30.40 0.90
C MET A 406 17.76 31.34 -0.25
N ASP A 407 17.42 32.62 -0.15
CA ASP A 407 17.83 33.64 -1.14
C ASP A 407 19.35 33.68 -1.28
N SER A 408 20.09 33.72 -0.16
CA SER A 408 21.55 33.67 -0.17
C SER A 408 22.10 32.36 -0.72
N TYR A 409 21.41 31.24 -0.50
CA TYR A 409 21.85 29.93 -0.95
C TYR A 409 21.78 29.83 -2.49
N ILE A 410 20.66 30.27 -3.07
CA ILE A 410 20.46 30.34 -4.52
C ILE A 410 21.37 31.39 -5.16
N ALA A 411 21.54 32.56 -4.54
CA ALA A 411 22.43 33.62 -5.05
C ALA A 411 23.89 33.17 -5.15
N LYS A 412 24.30 32.15 -4.39
CA LYS A 412 25.63 31.53 -4.49
C LYS A 412 25.74 30.46 -5.59
N GLY A 413 24.68 30.26 -6.37
CA GLY A 413 24.68 29.38 -7.54
C GLY A 413 24.12 27.97 -7.30
N TRP A 414 23.49 27.72 -6.15
CA TRP A 414 22.77 26.46 -5.93
C TRP A 414 21.43 26.49 -6.65
N ILE A 415 21.19 25.51 -7.52
CA ILE A 415 20.03 25.48 -8.42
C ILE A 415 18.93 24.64 -7.79
N ASP A 416 17.76 25.25 -7.54
CA ASP A 416 16.53 24.53 -7.17
C ASP A 416 16.04 23.75 -8.39
N THR A 417 16.30 22.44 -8.39
CA THR A 417 16.04 21.59 -9.57
C THR A 417 14.57 21.53 -9.95
N PHE A 418 13.66 21.54 -8.98
CA PHE A 418 12.21 21.51 -9.27
C PHE A 418 11.76 22.77 -10.00
N ARG A 419 12.28 23.93 -9.58
CA ARG A 419 11.94 25.21 -10.22
C ARG A 419 12.53 25.34 -11.62
N GLU A 420 13.55 24.58 -12.01
CA GLU A 420 13.95 24.55 -13.44
C GLU A 420 12.86 23.96 -14.36
N TYR A 421 11.93 23.15 -13.83
CA TYR A 421 10.89 22.45 -14.60
C TYR A 421 9.47 22.91 -14.32
N ASN A 422 9.20 23.40 -13.11
CA ASN A 422 7.84 23.73 -12.68
C ASN A 422 7.80 25.08 -11.95
N GLN A 423 7.06 26.03 -12.52
CA GLN A 423 6.83 27.36 -11.97
C GLN A 423 5.40 27.56 -11.44
N GLU A 424 4.60 26.49 -11.39
CA GLU A 424 3.20 26.54 -11.01
C GLU A 424 3.01 26.58 -9.48
N PRO A 425 1.94 27.23 -9.00
CA PRO A 425 1.52 27.17 -7.60
C PRO A 425 0.89 25.81 -7.25
N GLY A 426 0.67 25.57 -5.95
CA GLY A 426 -0.04 24.38 -5.48
C GLY A 426 0.82 23.10 -5.45
N GLN A 427 2.13 23.23 -5.64
CA GLN A 427 3.10 22.13 -5.67
C GLN A 427 3.82 22.04 -4.32
N TYR A 428 3.37 21.14 -3.45
CA TYR A 428 3.84 21.02 -2.06
C TYR A 428 4.37 19.62 -1.78
N SER A 429 5.25 19.51 -0.78
CA SER A 429 5.88 18.24 -0.40
C SER A 429 5.51 17.78 1.01
N TRP A 430 4.92 18.66 1.84
CA TRP A 430 4.51 18.39 3.22
C TRP A 430 3.11 18.93 3.53
N TRP A 431 2.34 18.16 4.30
CA TRP A 431 1.03 18.56 4.81
C TRP A 431 0.83 18.11 6.25
N SER A 432 0.28 18.98 7.09
CA SER A 432 -0.10 18.60 8.45
C SER A 432 -1.14 17.46 8.46
N TYR A 433 -0.95 16.46 9.33
CA TYR A 433 -2.00 15.45 9.59
C TYR A 433 -3.30 16.06 10.15
N ARG A 434 -3.28 17.30 10.63
CA ARG A 434 -4.46 17.95 11.21
C ARG A 434 -5.38 18.44 10.11
N THR A 435 -6.69 18.36 10.37
CA THR A 435 -7.73 19.03 9.56
C THR A 435 -7.79 18.60 8.08
N GLY A 436 -7.29 17.42 7.72
CA GLY A 436 -7.27 16.95 6.32
C GLY A 436 -6.57 17.95 5.39
N ALA A 437 -5.37 18.40 5.78
CA ALA A 437 -4.65 19.43 5.03
C ALA A 437 -4.22 18.92 3.65
N ARG A 438 -3.86 17.63 3.53
CA ARG A 438 -3.44 17.02 2.28
C ARG A 438 -4.56 16.94 1.25
N GLU A 439 -5.76 16.55 1.66
CA GLU A 439 -6.94 16.48 0.77
C GLU A 439 -7.38 17.87 0.28
N ARG A 440 -7.15 18.92 1.08
CA ARG A 440 -7.43 20.31 0.72
C ARG A 440 -6.24 21.02 0.05
N ASN A 441 -5.13 20.30 -0.16
CA ASN A 441 -3.86 20.81 -0.64
C ASN A 441 -3.35 22.07 0.12
N ILE A 442 -3.52 22.10 1.44
CA ILE A 442 -2.97 23.14 2.31
C ILE A 442 -1.58 22.70 2.76
N GLY A 443 -0.61 22.81 1.86
CA GLY A 443 0.74 22.25 2.04
C GLY A 443 1.86 23.29 2.00
N TRP A 444 3.07 22.77 2.18
CA TRP A 444 4.35 23.49 2.12
C TRP A 444 5.32 22.67 1.28
N ARG A 445 6.13 23.32 0.45
CA ARG A 445 7.27 22.70 -0.24
C ARG A 445 8.51 22.94 0.61
N ILE A 446 8.93 21.90 1.32
CA ILE A 446 10.10 21.95 2.21
C ILE A 446 11.13 20.86 1.90
N ASP A 447 10.83 20.00 0.93
CA ASP A 447 11.72 18.94 0.45
C ASP A 447 12.29 19.34 -0.91
N TYR A 448 13.62 19.27 -1.04
CA TYR A 448 14.33 19.82 -2.19
C TYR A 448 15.37 18.85 -2.74
N PHE A 449 15.68 19.05 -4.02
CA PHE A 449 16.97 18.73 -4.62
C PHE A 449 17.60 20.04 -5.09
N PHE A 450 18.81 20.32 -4.60
CA PHE A 450 19.68 21.36 -5.13
C PHE A 450 20.92 20.74 -5.77
N VAL A 451 21.40 21.37 -6.84
CA VAL A 451 22.68 21.01 -7.47
C VAL A 451 23.58 22.24 -7.58
N ASP A 452 24.88 22.01 -7.58
CA ASP A 452 25.85 23.07 -7.87
C ASP A 452 25.64 23.63 -9.29
N SER A 453 26.05 24.89 -9.49
CA SER A 453 25.84 25.59 -10.77
C SER A 453 26.51 24.91 -11.97
N ALA A 454 27.67 24.26 -11.79
CA ALA A 454 28.38 23.59 -12.87
C ALA A 454 27.62 22.33 -13.36
N SER A 455 26.77 21.77 -12.51
CA SER A 455 25.95 20.60 -12.79
C SER A 455 24.61 20.90 -13.46
N LYS A 456 24.32 22.16 -13.85
CA LYS A 456 23.04 22.54 -14.47
C LYS A 456 22.63 21.65 -15.66
N THR A 457 23.57 21.31 -16.53
CA THR A 457 23.32 20.49 -17.74
C THR A 457 23.12 19.00 -17.46
N ARG A 458 23.39 18.57 -16.22
CA ARG A 458 23.19 17.20 -15.74
C ARG A 458 21.76 16.97 -15.24
N ILE A 459 20.99 18.03 -14.97
CA ILE A 459 19.57 17.93 -14.60
C ILE A 459 18.77 17.53 -15.85
N VAL A 460 17.97 16.46 -15.76
CA VAL A 460 17.12 15.99 -16.87
C VAL A 460 15.64 16.14 -16.57
N GLY A 461 15.27 16.01 -15.30
CA GLY A 461 13.91 16.23 -14.82
C GLY A 461 13.87 16.28 -13.31
N ALA A 462 12.87 16.95 -12.76
CA ALA A 462 12.58 16.98 -11.33
C ALA A 462 11.07 17.08 -11.12
N ASP A 463 10.56 16.39 -10.10
CA ASP A 463 9.12 16.32 -9.84
C ASP A 463 8.79 16.06 -8.36
N ILE A 464 7.56 16.34 -7.95
CA ILE A 464 7.01 16.11 -6.62
C ILE A 464 5.87 15.09 -6.72
N LEU A 465 6.01 13.95 -6.04
CA LEU A 465 5.07 12.84 -6.15
C LEU A 465 3.95 12.93 -5.11
N ALA A 466 3.15 13.99 -5.17
CA ALA A 466 2.13 14.34 -4.16
C ALA A 466 1.10 13.24 -3.87
N ASP A 467 0.84 12.34 -4.82
CA ASP A 467 -0.10 11.22 -4.66
C ASP A 467 0.46 10.04 -3.84
N ILE A 468 1.77 9.99 -3.61
CA ILE A 468 2.41 8.91 -2.85
C ILE A 468 2.26 9.15 -1.35
N LEU A 469 1.47 8.29 -0.72
CA LEU A 469 1.20 8.30 0.72
C LEU A 469 2.27 7.53 1.51
N GLY A 470 2.24 7.66 2.83
CA GLY A 470 3.09 6.90 3.76
C GLY A 470 3.70 7.74 4.88
N SER A 471 3.82 9.04 4.62
CA SER A 471 4.32 10.08 5.53
C SER A 471 3.46 11.34 5.40
N ASP A 472 3.65 12.32 6.28
CA ASP A 472 3.16 13.70 6.13
C ASP A 472 3.91 14.43 5.01
N HIS A 473 5.03 13.86 4.55
CA HIS A 473 5.69 14.24 3.32
C HIS A 473 5.37 13.29 2.16
N CYS A 474 5.54 13.78 0.93
CA CYS A 474 5.64 12.94 -0.27
C CYS A 474 7.09 12.90 -0.80
N PRO A 475 7.45 11.90 -1.63
CA PRO A 475 8.75 11.86 -2.27
C PRO A 475 8.93 12.98 -3.30
N VAL A 476 10.14 13.53 -3.35
CA VAL A 476 10.60 14.42 -4.44
C VAL A 476 11.66 13.69 -5.27
N THR A 477 11.76 14.03 -6.55
CA THR A 477 12.58 13.29 -7.52
C THR A 477 13.51 14.20 -8.31
N LEU A 478 14.65 13.65 -8.71
CA LEU A 478 15.60 14.25 -9.63
C LEU A 478 16.14 13.15 -10.56
N ASP A 479 15.95 13.31 -11.87
CA ASP A 479 16.63 12.51 -12.89
C ASP A 479 17.93 13.25 -13.27
N PHE A 480 19.09 12.67 -12.90
CA PHE A 480 20.42 13.29 -12.96
C PHE A 480 21.37 12.48 -13.85
N LYS A 481 22.12 13.12 -14.74
CA LYS A 481 23.10 12.45 -15.62
C LYS A 481 24.39 12.09 -14.91
#